data_AF-A0A7L4TML1-F1
#
_entry.id   AF-A0A7L4TML1-F1
#
_cell.length_a   1.000
_cell.length_b   1.000
_cell.length_c   1.000
_cell.angle_alpha   90.00
_cell.angle_beta   90.00
_cell.angle_gamma   90.00
#
_symmetry.space_group_name_H-M   'P 1'
#
loop_
_entity.id
_entity.type
_entity.pdbx_description
1 polymer ?
#
loop_
_entity_poly.entity_id
_entity_poly.type
_entity_poly.pdbx_seq_one_letter_code
_entity_poly.pdbx_strand_id
1 'polypeptide(L)'
;MKNKGSILVVFCLLITISCFSQQKTKKELKAAKELQKQKETEALVDAGNFVFDAEYVMPQSGRMIYLDYNRHYLALSPEIVKCDLPFFGRAFYVPYGGDGGIKFEGKPENIKVEKNNKSYSIKATVKGKDDVYNLFFAVFYDGGTTLSINSNNRVPISYTGHIRAPEPKKD
;
A
#
# COMPACT_ATOMS: atom_id res chain seq x y z
N MET A 1 51.72 -50.63 -6.97
CA MET A 1 50.37 -50.72 -6.36
C MET A 1 50.30 -49.84 -5.10
N LYS A 2 50.23 -48.52 -5.25
CA LYS A 2 50.09 -47.55 -4.16
C LYS A 2 49.27 -46.40 -4.75
N ASN A 3 48.13 -46.07 -4.15
CA ASN A 3 47.33 -44.83 -4.34
C ASN A 3 45.86 -44.97 -3.88
N LYS A 4 45.42 -46.14 -3.38
CA LYS A 4 44.04 -46.31 -2.87
C LYS A 4 43.71 -45.45 -1.64
N GLY A 5 44.71 -45.04 -0.86
CA GLY A 5 44.52 -44.15 0.31
C GLY A 5 44.24 -42.69 -0.04
N SER A 6 44.66 -42.21 -1.22
CA SER A 6 44.50 -40.80 -1.61
C SER A 6 43.07 -40.50 -2.10
N ILE A 7 42.40 -41.48 -2.71
CA ILE A 7 40.99 -41.36 -3.17
C ILE A 7 40.01 -41.29 -1.99
N LEU A 8 40.31 -41.97 -0.88
CA LEU A 8 39.44 -41.97 0.30
C LEU A 8 39.46 -40.63 1.05
N VAL A 9 40.59 -39.93 1.05
CA VAL A 9 40.75 -38.61 1.71
C VAL A 9 40.04 -37.51 0.93
N VAL A 10 40.05 -37.57 -0.41
CA VAL A 10 39.32 -36.63 -1.27
C VAL A 10 37.80 -36.80 -1.15
N PHE A 11 37.32 -38.04 -0.99
CA PHE A 11 35.89 -38.30 -0.77
C PHE A 11 35.39 -37.83 0.61
N CYS A 12 36.23 -37.91 1.65
CA CYS A 12 35.91 -37.36 2.98
C CYS A 12 35.90 -35.83 3.03
N LEU A 13 36.69 -35.16 2.20
CA LEU A 13 36.72 -33.68 2.09
C LEU A 13 35.51 -33.09 1.36
N LEU A 14 34.80 -33.87 0.54
CA LEU A 14 33.61 -33.41 -0.18
C LEU A 14 32.32 -33.47 0.67
N ILE A 15 32.30 -34.26 1.74
CA ILE A 15 31.14 -34.40 2.62
C ILE A 15 31.04 -33.24 3.64
N THR A 16 32.15 -32.59 3.99
CA THR A 16 32.17 -31.50 4.97
C THR A 16 31.68 -30.15 4.42
N ILE A 17 31.56 -30.01 3.09
CA ILE A 17 31.08 -28.77 2.45
C ILE A 17 29.53 -28.71 2.43
N SER A 18 28.85 -29.84 2.62
CA SER A 18 27.38 -29.92 2.51
C SER A 18 26.62 -29.47 3.77
N CYS A 19 27.31 -29.02 4.82
CA CYS A 19 26.70 -28.64 6.10
C CYS A 19 26.87 -27.15 6.46
N PHE A 20 26.78 -26.27 5.46
CA PHE A 20 26.52 -24.83 5.66
C PHE A 20 25.13 -24.47 5.15
N SER A 21 24.12 -25.28 5.45
CA SER A 21 22.74 -24.78 5.48
C SER A 21 22.59 -23.91 6.74
N GLN A 22 23.10 -22.68 6.69
CA GLN A 22 22.85 -21.69 7.75
C GLN A 22 21.34 -21.47 7.86
N GLN A 23 20.74 -22.08 8.87
CA GLN A 23 19.35 -21.87 9.24
C GLN A 23 19.26 -20.44 9.76
N LYS A 24 18.85 -19.51 8.88
CA LYS A 24 18.69 -18.08 9.22
C LYS A 24 17.97 -17.95 10.55
N THR A 25 18.51 -17.11 11.44
CA THR A 25 17.89 -16.91 12.75
C THR A 25 16.50 -16.28 12.58
N LYS A 26 15.58 -16.50 13.54
CA LYS A 26 14.23 -15.89 13.48
C LYS A 26 14.27 -14.36 13.31
N LYS A 27 15.31 -13.71 13.84
CA LYS A 27 15.55 -12.26 13.71
C LYS A 27 15.94 -11.87 12.28
N GLU A 28 16.87 -12.60 11.66
CA GLU A 28 17.29 -12.36 10.27
C GLU A 28 16.14 -12.59 9.29
N LEU A 29 15.31 -13.61 9.52
CA LEU A 29 14.12 -13.87 8.70
C LEU A 29 13.11 -12.71 8.78
N LYS A 30 12.87 -12.19 9.99
CA LYS A 30 11.97 -11.05 10.19
C LYS A 30 12.49 -9.79 9.49
N ALA A 31 13.78 -9.46 9.68
CA ALA A 31 14.40 -8.31 9.03
C ALA A 31 14.37 -8.42 7.50
N ALA A 32 14.60 -9.62 6.95
CA ALA A 32 14.49 -9.85 5.51
C ALA A 32 13.07 -9.63 4.97
N LYS A 33 12.04 -10.06 5.71
CA LYS A 33 10.63 -9.83 5.34
C LYS A 33 10.24 -8.35 5.41
N GLU A 34 10.68 -7.64 6.44
CA GLU A 34 10.44 -6.20 6.58
C GLU A 34 11.11 -5.42 5.44
N LEU A 35 12.36 -5.75 5.11
CA LEU A 35 13.08 -5.16 3.99
C LEU A 35 12.42 -5.47 2.64
N GLN A 36 11.89 -6.68 2.47
CA GLN A 36 11.16 -7.05 1.27
C GLN A 36 9.88 -6.23 1.11
N LYS A 37 9.05 -6.14 2.16
CA LYS A 37 7.85 -5.30 2.16
C LYS A 37 8.16 -3.83 1.88
N GLN A 38 9.26 -3.33 2.44
CA GLN A 38 9.73 -1.97 2.18
C GLN A 38 10.02 -1.75 0.70
N LYS A 39 10.74 -2.67 0.05
CA LYS A 39 11.04 -2.57 -1.38
C LYS A 39 9.80 -2.67 -2.25
N GLU A 40 8.87 -3.56 -1.91
CA GLU A 40 7.60 -3.71 -2.62
C GLU A 40 6.76 -2.43 -2.50
N THR A 41 6.66 -1.86 -1.30
CA THR A 41 5.98 -0.59 -1.04
C THR A 41 6.65 0.56 -1.79
N GLU A 42 7.97 0.67 -1.73
CA GLU A 42 8.75 1.71 -2.42
C GLU A 42 8.51 1.64 -3.93
N ALA A 43 8.52 0.45 -4.53
CA ALA A 43 8.24 0.28 -5.95
C ALA A 43 6.83 0.76 -6.35
N LEU A 44 5.81 0.53 -5.52
CA LEU A 44 4.44 1.02 -5.76
C LEU A 44 4.34 2.55 -5.66
N VAL A 45 5.02 3.13 -4.66
CA VAL A 45 5.07 4.58 -4.45
C VAL A 45 5.83 5.27 -5.59
N ASP A 46 6.98 4.74 -5.99
CA ASP A 46 7.81 5.27 -7.07
C ASP A 46 7.11 5.18 -8.42
N ALA A 47 6.38 4.10 -8.68
CA ALA A 47 5.55 3.96 -9.87
C ALA A 47 4.34 4.91 -9.86
N GLY A 48 3.98 5.48 -8.70
CA GLY A 48 2.75 6.26 -8.53
C GLY A 48 1.52 5.48 -8.98
N ASN A 49 1.53 4.15 -8.78
CA ASN A 49 0.51 3.26 -9.31
C ASN A 49 0.20 2.13 -8.32
N PHE A 50 -0.89 2.30 -7.55
CA PHE A 50 -1.27 1.38 -6.49
C PHE A 50 -2.78 1.43 -6.21
N VAL A 51 -3.27 0.41 -5.51
CA VAL A 51 -4.61 0.40 -4.94
C VAL A 51 -4.49 0.45 -3.42
N PHE A 52 -5.15 1.43 -2.81
CA PHE A 52 -5.37 1.48 -1.37
C PHE A 52 -6.68 0.76 -1.04
N ASP A 53 -6.64 -0.28 -0.24
CA ASP A 53 -7.83 -0.94 0.30
C ASP A 53 -8.06 -0.45 1.74
N ALA A 54 -9.25 0.07 2.01
CA ALA A 54 -9.61 0.60 3.32
C ALA A 54 -10.10 -0.50 4.26
N GLU A 55 -9.54 -0.56 5.47
CA GLU A 55 -9.91 -1.52 6.51
C GLU A 55 -10.79 -0.88 7.59
N TYR A 56 -10.52 0.38 7.91
CA TYR A 56 -11.35 1.15 8.83
C TYR A 56 -11.37 2.62 8.47
N VAL A 57 -12.45 3.27 8.86
CA VAL A 57 -12.69 4.69 8.67
C VAL A 57 -12.73 5.41 10.01
N MET A 58 -12.16 6.62 10.02
CA MET A 58 -12.09 7.53 11.14
C MET A 58 -12.76 8.85 10.74
N PRO A 59 -14.07 8.99 11.03
CA PRO A 59 -14.78 10.26 10.90
C PRO A 59 -14.16 11.34 11.80
N GLN A 60 -14.29 12.61 11.43
CA GLN A 60 -13.85 13.72 12.29
C GLN A 60 -14.54 13.73 13.67
N SER A 61 -15.77 13.24 13.73
CA SER A 61 -16.52 13.07 14.96
C SER A 61 -17.13 11.68 14.98
N GLY A 62 -16.85 10.92 16.03
CA GLY A 62 -17.38 9.57 16.20
C GLY A 62 -16.31 8.54 16.53
N ARG A 63 -16.71 7.28 16.47
CA ARG A 63 -15.85 6.12 16.70
C ARG A 63 -15.27 5.63 15.39
N MET A 64 -14.14 4.93 15.46
CA MET A 64 -13.61 4.16 14.34
C MET A 64 -14.61 3.07 13.94
N ILE A 65 -14.80 2.88 12.63
CA ILE A 65 -15.72 1.88 12.06
C ILE A 65 -14.90 0.93 11.19
N TYR A 66 -15.01 -0.37 11.46
CA TYR A 66 -14.41 -1.41 10.62
C TYR A 66 -15.22 -1.59 9.35
N LEU A 67 -14.52 -1.72 8.23
CA LEU A 67 -15.10 -1.88 6.90
C LEU A 67 -14.98 -3.33 6.42
N ASP A 68 -15.83 -3.72 5.48
CA ASP A 68 -15.72 -5.01 4.81
C ASP A 68 -14.46 -5.03 3.92
N TYR A 69 -13.61 -6.03 4.10
CA TYR A 69 -12.35 -6.18 3.38
C TYR A 69 -12.56 -6.24 1.85
N ASN A 70 -11.65 -5.61 1.10
CA ASN A 70 -11.62 -5.59 -0.38
C ASN A 70 -12.82 -4.97 -1.12
N ARG A 71 -13.74 -4.28 -0.43
CA ARG A 71 -14.86 -3.58 -1.11
C ARG A 71 -14.66 -2.09 -1.28
N HIS A 72 -13.89 -1.49 -0.38
CA HIS A 72 -13.71 -0.05 -0.29
C HIS A 72 -12.29 0.31 -0.63
N TYR A 73 -12.10 1.06 -1.72
CA TYR A 73 -10.78 1.27 -2.28
C TYR A 73 -10.60 2.64 -2.91
N LEU A 74 -9.33 3.01 -3.09
CA LEU A 74 -8.91 4.08 -3.97
C LEU A 74 -7.75 3.56 -4.84
N ALA A 75 -7.97 3.48 -6.15
CA ALA A 75 -6.95 3.16 -7.13
C ALA A 75 -6.32 4.46 -7.63
N LEU A 76 -5.02 4.63 -7.41
CA LEU A 76 -4.25 5.78 -7.86
C LEU A 76 -3.31 5.33 -8.97
N SER A 77 -3.36 6.03 -10.10
CA SER A 77 -2.40 5.91 -11.20
C SER A 77 -2.06 7.29 -11.75
N PRO A 78 -1.00 7.46 -12.56
CA PRO A 78 -0.65 8.77 -13.12
C PRO A 78 -1.72 9.35 -14.05
N GLU A 79 -2.55 8.51 -14.67
CA GLU A 79 -3.58 8.94 -15.62
C GLU A 79 -4.93 9.17 -14.94
N ILE A 80 -5.27 8.32 -13.97
CA ILE A 80 -6.60 8.29 -13.38
C ILE A 80 -6.57 7.85 -11.92
N VAL A 81 -7.39 8.51 -11.11
CA VAL A 81 -7.72 8.09 -9.76
C VAL A 81 -9.18 7.69 -9.73
N LYS A 82 -9.46 6.50 -9.22
CA LYS A 82 -10.81 5.99 -9.00
C LYS A 82 -11.01 5.68 -7.53
N CYS A 83 -12.07 6.20 -6.94
CA CYS A 83 -12.37 6.09 -5.53
C CYS A 83 -13.79 5.54 -5.33
N ASP A 84 -13.92 4.53 -4.47
CA ASP A 84 -15.18 4.05 -3.91
C ASP A 84 -14.98 3.80 -2.41
N LEU A 85 -15.20 4.84 -1.60
CA LEU A 85 -15.04 4.81 -0.16
C LEU A 85 -16.35 5.22 0.55
N PRO A 86 -16.71 4.57 1.67
CA PRO A 86 -17.91 4.90 2.41
C PRO A 86 -17.68 6.17 3.23
N PHE A 87 -18.69 7.03 3.31
CA PHE A 87 -18.58 8.30 4.03
C PHE A 87 -19.49 8.35 5.25
N PHE A 88 -18.91 8.74 6.38
CA PHE A 88 -19.62 8.91 7.64
C PHE A 88 -19.32 10.31 8.16
N GLY A 89 -20.25 11.24 7.94
CA GLY A 89 -20.06 12.63 8.32
C GLY A 89 -21.10 13.56 7.71
N ARG A 90 -20.92 14.86 7.94
CA ARG A 90 -21.78 15.89 7.36
C ARG A 90 -21.33 16.21 5.93
N ALA A 91 -22.29 16.18 5.01
CA ALA A 91 -22.13 16.76 3.68
C ALA A 91 -22.83 18.12 3.63
N PHE A 92 -22.17 19.10 3.02
CA PHE A 92 -22.73 20.41 2.71
C PHE A 92 -23.52 20.38 1.40
N TYR A 93 -23.07 19.57 0.44
CA TYR A 93 -23.73 19.34 -0.83
C TYR A 93 -23.58 17.86 -1.24
N VAL A 94 -24.67 17.24 -1.67
CA VAL A 94 -24.67 15.89 -2.26
C VAL A 94 -25.57 15.95 -3.50
N PRO A 95 -25.08 15.52 -4.68
CA PRO A 95 -25.89 15.43 -5.88
C PRO A 95 -27.13 14.54 -5.65
N TYR A 96 -28.24 14.89 -6.31
CA TYR A 96 -29.47 14.12 -6.24
C TYR A 96 -29.25 12.69 -6.75
N GLY A 97 -29.65 11.68 -5.97
CA GLY A 97 -29.51 10.26 -6.35
C GLY A 97 -28.15 9.61 -6.04
N GLY A 98 -27.25 10.30 -5.32
CA GLY A 98 -25.99 9.69 -4.87
C GLY A 98 -26.17 8.67 -3.74
N ASP A 99 -25.31 7.65 -3.68
CA ASP A 99 -25.33 6.59 -2.66
C ASP A 99 -24.71 6.99 -1.30
N GLY A 100 -24.39 8.27 -1.14
CA GLY A 100 -23.86 8.83 0.11
C GLY A 100 -22.36 8.61 0.33
N GLY A 101 -21.66 7.79 -0.46
CA GLY A 101 -20.21 7.57 -0.37
C GLY A 101 -19.36 8.72 -0.92
N ILE A 102 -18.04 8.59 -0.82
CA ILE A 102 -17.06 9.35 -1.63
C ILE A 102 -16.74 8.50 -2.85
N LYS A 103 -17.36 8.85 -3.97
CA LYS A 103 -17.18 8.16 -5.25
C LYS A 103 -16.81 9.15 -6.33
N PHE A 104 -15.66 8.93 -6.94
CA PHE A 104 -15.21 9.78 -8.03
C PHE A 104 -14.22 9.05 -8.93
N GLU A 105 -14.12 9.55 -10.14
CA GLU A 105 -13.11 9.18 -11.12
C GLU A 105 -12.60 10.47 -11.75
N GLY A 106 -11.29 10.63 -11.87
CA GLY A 106 -10.69 11.84 -12.43
C GLY A 106 -9.18 11.77 -12.56
N LYS A 107 -8.62 12.66 -13.37
CA LYS A 107 -7.17 12.77 -13.53
C LYS A 107 -6.55 13.43 -12.29
N PRO A 108 -5.49 12.84 -11.70
CA PRO A 108 -4.80 13.49 -10.59
C PRO A 108 -3.96 14.66 -11.09
N GLU A 109 -3.94 15.72 -10.29
CA GLU A 109 -3.14 16.93 -10.46
C GLU A 109 -2.27 17.15 -9.22
N ASN A 110 -1.18 17.92 -9.37
CA ASN A 110 -0.32 18.33 -8.26
C ASN A 110 0.22 17.18 -7.41
N ILE A 111 0.54 16.03 -8.03
CA ILE A 111 1.10 14.88 -7.32
C ILE A 111 2.45 15.28 -6.72
N LYS A 112 2.59 15.10 -5.41
CA LYS A 112 3.85 15.29 -4.69
C LYS A 112 4.12 14.08 -3.81
N VAL A 113 5.35 13.58 -3.88
CA VAL A 113 5.84 12.46 -3.07
C VAL A 113 7.02 12.96 -2.24
N GLU A 114 6.97 12.75 -0.94
CA GLU A 114 8.02 13.11 0.02
C GLU A 114 8.39 11.86 0.83
N LYS A 115 9.68 11.50 0.86
CA LYS A 115 10.18 10.40 1.69
C LYS A 115 10.45 10.91 3.12
N ASN A 116 9.86 10.25 4.10
CA ASN A 116 10.10 10.47 5.52
C ASN A 116 10.98 9.34 6.09
N ASN A 117 11.25 9.39 7.40
CA ASN A 117 12.09 8.38 8.07
C ASN A 117 11.55 6.94 7.93
N LYS A 118 10.23 6.74 8.06
CA LYS A 118 9.57 5.41 8.06
C LYS A 118 8.34 5.32 7.16
N SER A 119 8.13 6.32 6.30
CA SER A 119 6.94 6.42 5.47
C SER A 119 7.18 7.32 4.26
N TYR A 120 6.23 7.31 3.34
CA TYR A 120 6.14 8.21 2.20
C TYR A 120 4.87 9.05 2.37
N SER A 121 4.99 10.37 2.25
CA SER A 121 3.84 11.28 2.16
C SER A 121 3.50 11.47 0.69
N ILE A 122 2.25 11.20 0.30
CA ILE A 122 1.77 11.43 -1.08
C ILE A 122 0.61 12.41 -1.03
N LYS A 123 0.67 13.46 -1.85
CA LYS A 123 -0.40 14.44 -2.00
C LYS A 123 -0.86 14.45 -3.45
N ALA A 124 -2.17 14.52 -3.68
CA ALA A 124 -2.74 14.69 -5.01
C ALA A 124 -4.06 15.45 -4.92
N THR A 125 -4.40 16.19 -5.97
CA THR A 125 -5.72 16.80 -6.13
C THR A 125 -6.44 16.10 -7.27
N VAL A 126 -7.70 15.69 -7.07
CA VAL A 126 -8.52 15.08 -8.12
C VAL A 126 -9.80 15.88 -8.25
N LYS A 127 -10.05 16.40 -9.45
CA LYS A 127 -11.33 17.03 -9.79
C LYS A 127 -12.28 15.93 -10.24
N GLY A 128 -13.29 15.65 -9.42
CA GLY A 128 -14.40 14.77 -9.79
C GLY A 128 -15.45 15.55 -10.58
N LYS A 129 -16.58 14.90 -10.86
CA LYS A 129 -17.70 15.51 -11.59
C LYS A 129 -18.32 16.70 -10.84
N ASP A 130 -18.56 16.54 -9.55
CA ASP A 130 -19.35 17.48 -8.73
C ASP A 130 -18.57 18.04 -7.52
N ASP A 131 -17.29 17.68 -7.36
CA ASP A 131 -16.47 18.00 -6.18
C ASP A 131 -14.97 17.97 -6.52
N VAL A 132 -14.15 18.54 -5.63
CA VAL A 132 -12.69 18.50 -5.72
C VAL A 132 -12.14 17.85 -4.46
N TYR A 133 -11.29 16.84 -4.66
CA TYR A 133 -10.74 16.02 -3.59
C TYR A 133 -9.24 16.28 -3.46
N ASN A 134 -8.80 16.69 -2.28
CA ASN A 134 -7.39 16.70 -1.92
C ASN A 134 -7.08 15.44 -1.11
N LEU A 135 -6.21 14.61 -1.65
CA LEU A 135 -5.81 13.32 -1.11
C LEU A 135 -4.46 13.47 -0.41
N PHE A 136 -4.37 12.94 0.80
CA PHE A 136 -3.16 12.91 1.60
C PHE A 136 -2.93 11.48 2.08
N PHE A 137 -1.92 10.82 1.55
CA PHE A 137 -1.49 9.49 1.99
C PHE A 137 -0.27 9.61 2.89
N ALA A 138 -0.26 8.81 3.94
CA ALA A 138 0.95 8.45 4.69
C ALA A 138 1.13 6.93 4.55
N VAL A 139 2.07 6.52 3.68
CA VAL A 139 2.35 5.11 3.35
C VAL A 139 3.57 4.64 4.12
N PHE A 140 3.40 3.75 5.08
CA PHE A 140 4.48 3.16 5.88
C PHE A 140 5.21 2.07 5.08
N TYR A 141 6.46 1.79 5.45
CA TYR A 141 7.30 0.80 4.74
C TYR A 141 6.77 -0.63 4.73
N ASP A 142 5.83 -0.97 5.61
CA ASP A 142 5.18 -2.28 5.62
C ASP A 142 3.94 -2.38 4.72
N GLY A 143 3.61 -1.28 4.02
CA GLY A 143 2.43 -1.12 3.15
C GLY A 143 1.21 -0.55 3.88
N GLY A 144 1.25 -0.48 5.22
CA GLY A 144 0.20 0.17 6.01
C GLY A 144 0.08 1.63 5.58
N THR A 145 -1.15 2.12 5.45
CA THR A 145 -1.41 3.42 4.84
C THR A 145 -2.57 4.12 5.51
N THR A 146 -2.40 5.40 5.82
CA THR A 146 -3.50 6.30 6.17
C THR A 146 -3.80 7.21 4.98
N LEU A 147 -5.06 7.30 4.60
CA LEU A 147 -5.57 8.22 3.59
C LEU A 147 -6.51 9.23 4.23
N SER A 148 -6.17 10.50 4.19
CA SER A 148 -7.07 11.61 4.52
C SER A 148 -7.59 12.27 3.25
N ILE A 149 -8.90 12.51 3.19
CA ILE A 149 -9.57 13.16 2.05
C ILE A 149 -10.22 14.44 2.54
N ASN A 150 -9.85 15.55 1.91
CA ASN A 150 -10.57 16.82 2.02
C ASN A 150 -11.40 17.04 0.76
N SER A 151 -12.68 17.29 0.94
CA SER A 151 -13.65 17.59 -0.11
C SER A 151 -14.14 19.03 0.07
N ASN A 152 -14.60 19.67 -1.01
CA ASN A 152 -15.24 20.99 -0.90
C ASN A 152 -16.68 20.87 -0.36
N ASN A 153 -17.31 19.72 -0.60
CA ASN A 153 -18.73 19.50 -0.31
C ASN A 153 -18.98 18.66 0.94
N ARG A 154 -17.93 18.18 1.62
CA ARG A 154 -18.02 17.28 2.78
C ARG A 154 -16.97 17.64 3.83
N VAL A 155 -17.26 17.35 5.10
CA VAL A 155 -16.23 17.43 6.14
C VAL A 155 -15.09 16.44 5.85
N PRO A 156 -13.85 16.75 6.26
CA PRO A 156 -12.72 15.84 6.12
C PRO A 156 -13.00 14.46 6.72
N ILE A 157 -12.40 13.43 6.13
CA ILE A 157 -12.49 12.05 6.61
C ILE A 157 -11.16 11.34 6.40
N SER A 158 -10.85 10.36 7.26
CA SER A 158 -9.65 9.54 7.13
C SER A 158 -9.96 8.06 7.13
N TYR A 159 -9.12 7.30 6.45
CA TYR A 159 -9.17 5.86 6.36
C TYR A 159 -7.79 5.30 6.68
N THR A 160 -7.75 4.08 7.17
CA THR A 160 -6.52 3.31 7.25
C THR A 160 -6.74 1.95 6.63
N GLY A 161 -5.68 1.42 6.07
CA GLY A 161 -5.64 0.12 5.45
C GLY A 161 -4.27 -0.09 4.83
N HIS A 162 -4.21 -0.71 3.66
CA HIS A 162 -2.95 -1.11 3.04
C HIS A 162 -2.93 -0.78 1.55
N ILE A 163 -1.75 -0.54 1.00
CA ILE A 163 -1.58 -0.48 -0.45
C ILE A 163 -1.17 -1.84 -1.01
N ARG A 164 -1.60 -2.09 -2.25
CA ARG A 164 -1.19 -3.26 -3.04
C ARG A 164 -0.98 -2.88 -4.50
N ALA A 165 -0.34 -3.80 -5.22
CA ALA A 165 -0.25 -3.71 -6.67
C ALA A 165 -1.65 -3.71 -7.31
N PRO A 166 -1.88 -2.90 -8.35
CA PRO A 166 -3.07 -2.99 -9.16
C PRO A 166 -3.18 -4.37 -9.81
N GLU A 167 -4.42 -4.83 -10.06
CA GLU A 167 -4.61 -6.04 -10.85
C GLU A 167 -4.09 -5.83 -12.29
N PRO A 168 -3.45 -6.85 -12.90
CA PRO A 168 -3.05 -6.76 -14.30
C PRO A 168 -4.30 -6.52 -15.15
N LYS A 169 -4.22 -5.55 -16.09
CA LYS A 169 -5.28 -5.37 -17.09
C LYS A 169 -5.46 -6.69 -17.82
N LYS A 170 -6.66 -7.25 -17.78
CA LYS A 170 -7.05 -8.33 -18.67
C LYS A 170 -7.38 -7.67 -20.00
N ASP A 171 -6.46 -7.80 -20.94
CA ASP A 171 -6.67 -7.44 -22.35
C ASP A 171 -7.70 -8.37 -23.00
#